data_AF-Q1MQC4-F1
#
_entry.id   AF-Q1MQC4-F1
#
_cell.length_a   1.000
_cell.length_b   1.000
_cell.length_c   1.000
_cell.angle_alpha   90.00
_cell.angle_beta   90.00
_cell.angle_gamma   90.00
#
_symmetry.space_group_name_H-M   'P 1'
#
loop_
_entity.id
_entity.type
_entity.pdbx_description
1 polymer ?
#
loop_
_entity_poly.entity_id
_entity_poly.type
_entity_poly.pdbx_seq_one_letter_code
_entity_poly.pdbx_strand_id
1 'polypeptide(L)'
;MELSMLILTRRAGESLYLDDNIRITILGVQGKQVKIGLDVPPEMNIYREEVYQRVKEENTLATTINNNDLIAAAQLTNKEEIIIDTRLGQQTIEPEKIINFPQGLIGFENKQKFILLQIQPASPFIILQSIDNPKLGLLVADPYSFIKHYTVQLNDTEKTILQSEVHNLAILVTMTIPKGKPDLARLNLTGPILINYDTKIGLQVPQTNLETTSHVYLYHPGEEPILNK
;
A
#
# COMPACT_ATOMS: atom_id res chain seq x y z
N MET A 1 13.90 -9.70 31.40
CA MET A 1 15.12 -9.70 30.57
C MET A 1 15.30 -8.29 30.06
N GLU A 2 16.44 -7.65 30.31
CA GLU A 2 16.79 -6.41 29.62
C GLU A 2 16.99 -6.72 28.13
N LEU A 3 16.29 -5.99 27.27
CA LEU A 3 16.55 -5.99 25.84
C LEU A 3 17.69 -5.00 25.59
N SER A 4 18.81 -5.46 25.03
CA SER A 4 19.89 -4.57 24.59
C SER A 4 19.64 -4.14 23.15
N MET A 5 19.58 -2.83 22.91
CA MET A 5 19.44 -2.26 21.57
C MET A 5 20.82 -2.16 20.91
N LEU A 6 21.03 -2.90 19.81
CA LEU A 6 22.21 -2.78 18.97
C LEU A 6 21.94 -1.81 17.82
N ILE A 7 22.80 -0.80 17.64
CA ILE A 7 22.62 0.25 16.62
C ILE A 7 23.67 0.04 15.51
N LEU A 8 23.21 -0.17 14.28
CA LEU A 8 24.05 -0.37 13.09
C LEU A 8 23.59 0.58 11.97
N THR A 9 24.46 1.48 11.52
CA THR A 9 24.16 2.40 10.42
C THR A 9 24.36 1.70 9.07
N ARG A 10 23.33 1.67 8.22
CA ARG A 10 23.37 1.12 6.85
C ARG A 10 23.00 2.18 5.80
N ARG A 11 23.73 2.22 4.68
CA ARG A 11 23.40 3.01 3.48
C ARG A 11 22.44 2.25 2.58
N ALA A 12 21.80 2.94 1.64
CA ALA A 12 21.03 2.28 0.58
C ALA A 12 21.91 1.28 -0.19
N GLY A 13 21.39 0.07 -0.40
CA GLY A 13 22.08 -1.08 -0.95
C GLY A 13 22.80 -1.96 0.08
N GLU A 14 22.98 -1.51 1.32
CA GLU A 14 23.64 -2.31 2.35
C GLU A 14 22.64 -3.20 3.11
N SER A 15 23.10 -4.40 3.45
CA SER A 15 22.34 -5.36 4.27
C SER A 15 22.98 -5.57 5.64
N LEU A 16 22.18 -6.06 6.58
CA LEU A 16 22.62 -6.69 7.82
C LEU A 16 21.90 -8.03 7.95
N TYR A 17 22.55 -8.99 8.60
CA TYR A 17 21.97 -10.30 8.90
C TYR A 17 21.66 -10.39 10.39
N LEU A 18 20.53 -10.99 10.73
CA LEU A 18 20.18 -11.40 12.08
C LEU A 18 20.15 -12.93 12.08
N ASP A 19 21.11 -13.54 12.77
CA ASP A 19 21.36 -14.98 12.65
C ASP A 19 21.59 -15.39 11.16
N ASP A 20 21.37 -16.65 10.82
CA ASP A 20 21.59 -17.15 9.45
C ASP A 20 20.37 -16.99 8.52
N ASN A 21 19.18 -16.72 9.06
CA ASN A 21 17.91 -16.85 8.32
C ASN A 21 17.17 -15.53 8.08
N ILE A 22 17.68 -14.41 8.61
CA ILE A 22 17.04 -13.10 8.45
C ILE A 22 18.02 -12.14 7.82
N ARG A 23 17.64 -11.57 6.68
CA ARG A 23 18.39 -10.51 6.01
C ARG A 23 17.56 -9.25 5.93
N ILE A 24 18.09 -8.17 6.48
CA ILE A 24 17.51 -6.84 6.39
C ILE A 24 18.34 -6.03 5.40
N THR A 25 17.71 -5.46 4.38
CA THR A 25 18.38 -4.66 3.34
C THR A 25 17.80 -3.26 3.31
N ILE A 26 18.65 -2.23 3.35
CA ILE A 26 18.18 -0.86 3.12
C ILE A 26 18.05 -0.66 1.62
N LEU A 27 16.82 -0.65 1.11
CA LEU A 27 16.55 -0.48 -0.31
C LEU A 27 16.66 0.99 -0.74
N GLY A 28 16.45 1.93 0.18
CA GLY A 28 16.57 3.36 -0.11
C GLY A 28 16.39 4.23 1.12
N VAL A 29 16.99 5.43 1.12
CA VAL A 29 16.80 6.45 2.16
C VAL A 29 16.41 7.75 1.48
N GLN A 30 15.28 8.32 1.87
CA GLN A 30 14.78 9.59 1.33
C GLN A 30 14.23 10.46 2.46
N GLY A 31 14.94 11.57 2.74
CA GLY A 31 14.59 12.44 3.86
C GLY A 31 14.58 11.67 5.18
N LYS A 32 13.40 11.60 5.83
CA LYS A 32 13.19 10.87 7.09
C LYS A 32 12.65 9.43 6.89
N GLN A 33 12.42 9.00 5.65
CA GLN A 33 11.88 7.67 5.36
C GLN A 33 12.96 6.73 4.84
N VAL A 34 12.83 5.45 5.18
CA VAL A 34 13.74 4.38 4.78
C VAL A 34 12.93 3.25 4.19
N LYS A 35 13.25 2.82 2.96
CA LYS A 35 12.73 1.57 2.37
C LYS A 35 13.59 0.42 2.88
N ILE A 36 12.97 -0.55 3.52
CA ILE A 36 13.63 -1.71 4.12
C ILE A 36 13.06 -2.98 3.47
N GLY A 37 13.93 -3.83 2.93
CA GLY A 37 13.62 -5.19 2.51
C GLY A 37 13.92 -6.17 3.63
N LEU A 38 13.03 -7.15 3.82
CA LEU A 38 13.15 -8.19 4.85
C LEU A 38 13.01 -9.55 4.15
N ASP A 39 14.11 -10.30 4.11
CA ASP A 39 14.07 -11.73 3.80
C ASP A 39 14.02 -12.45 5.14
N VAL A 40 12.87 -13.04 5.46
CA VAL A 40 12.63 -13.78 6.71
C VAL A 40 12.01 -15.14 6.41
N PRO A 41 12.11 -16.11 7.33
CA PRO A 41 11.41 -17.37 7.20
C PRO A 41 9.89 -17.19 7.12
N PRO A 42 9.16 -18.05 6.39
CA PRO A 42 7.72 -17.91 6.17
C PRO A 42 6.87 -18.00 7.44
N GLU A 43 7.37 -18.66 8.49
CA GLU A 43 6.72 -18.77 9.80
C GLU A 43 6.90 -17.53 10.69
N MET A 44 7.79 -16.61 10.33
CA MET A 44 8.07 -15.41 11.11
C MET A 44 7.10 -14.29 10.76
N ASN A 45 6.32 -13.86 11.76
CA ASN A 45 5.44 -12.71 11.60
C ASN A 45 6.22 -11.39 11.66
N ILE A 46 6.04 -10.55 10.64
CA ILE A 46 6.58 -9.19 10.61
C ILE A 46 5.45 -8.21 10.91
N TYR A 47 5.62 -7.41 11.96
CA TYR A 47 4.70 -6.34 12.31
C TYR A 47 5.41 -4.99 12.24
N ARG A 48 4.66 -3.95 11.90
CA ARG A 48 5.09 -2.57 12.15
C ARG A 48 4.90 -2.27 13.63
N GLU A 49 5.80 -1.52 14.25
CA GLU A 49 5.78 -1.24 15.70
C GLU A 49 4.42 -0.66 16.15
N GLU A 50 3.90 0.30 15.38
CA GLU A 50 2.60 0.93 15.67
C GLU A 50 1.42 -0.04 15.58
N VAL A 51 1.53 -1.09 14.76
CA VAL A 51 0.52 -2.16 14.65
C VAL A 51 0.69 -3.15 15.79
N TYR A 52 1.93 -3.50 16.12
CA TYR A 52 2.27 -4.43 17.20
C TYR A 52 1.79 -3.92 18.56
N GLN A 53 1.95 -2.63 18.84
CA GLN A 53 1.51 -2.05 20.12
C GLN A 53 -0.02 -2.12 20.29
N ARG A 54 -0.81 -1.84 19.25
CA ARG A 54 -2.28 -1.94 19.32
C ARG A 54 -2.74 -3.38 19.61
N VAL A 55 -2.13 -4.36 18.93
CA VAL A 55 -2.43 -5.79 19.15
C VAL A 55 -2.02 -6.23 20.55
N LYS A 56 -0.93 -5.70 21.10
CA LYS A 56 -0.47 -6.03 22.44
C LYS A 56 -1.34 -5.40 23.52
N GLU A 57 -1.78 -4.15 23.33
CA GLU A 57 -2.67 -3.43 24.24
C GLU A 57 -4.04 -4.11 24.35
N GLU A 58 -4.64 -4.52 23.24
CA GLU A 58 -5.90 -5.28 23.22
C GLU A 58 -5.74 -6.66 23.88
N ASN A 59 -4.60 -7.34 23.67
CA ASN A 59 -4.34 -8.65 24.27
C ASN A 59 -3.99 -8.59 25.76
N THR A 60 -3.39 -7.50 26.27
CA THR A 60 -3.18 -7.32 27.72
C THR A 60 -4.48 -7.16 28.52
N LEU A 61 -5.57 -6.71 27.87
CA LEU A 61 -6.89 -6.64 28.48
C LEU A 61 -7.60 -8.02 28.50
N ALA A 62 -7.12 -8.99 27.73
CA ALA A 62 -7.70 -10.31 27.54
C ALA A 62 -7.00 -11.43 28.35
N THR A 63 -6.28 -11.10 29.42
CA THR A 63 -5.53 -12.10 30.22
C THR A 63 -6.42 -12.88 31.21
N THR A 64 -7.41 -13.62 30.71
CA THR A 64 -8.01 -14.77 31.42
C THR A 64 -8.50 -15.78 30.39
N ILE A 65 -7.64 -16.74 30.02
CA ILE A 65 -7.95 -17.74 29.01
C ILE A 65 -9.06 -18.68 29.51
N ASN A 66 -10.24 -18.62 28.87
CA ASN A 66 -11.32 -19.58 28.98
C ASN A 66 -11.44 -20.39 27.68
N ASN A 67 -12.04 -21.58 27.73
CA ASN A 67 -12.25 -22.43 26.53
C ASN A 67 -13.03 -21.75 25.38
N ASN A 68 -13.71 -20.63 25.66
CA ASN A 68 -14.35 -19.79 24.66
C ASN A 68 -13.33 -19.02 23.79
N ASP A 69 -12.11 -18.78 24.26
CA ASP A 69 -11.07 -18.03 23.55
C ASP A 69 -10.40 -18.87 22.46
N LEU A 70 -10.39 -20.21 22.60
CA LEU A 70 -10.01 -21.13 21.52
C LEU A 70 -11.05 -21.14 20.39
N ILE A 71 -12.33 -20.99 20.76
CA ILE A 71 -13.42 -20.82 19.79
C ILE A 71 -13.34 -19.42 19.16
N ALA A 72 -13.00 -18.39 19.93
CA ALA A 72 -12.76 -17.04 19.42
C ALA A 72 -11.53 -16.98 18.50
N ALA A 73 -10.44 -17.69 18.80
CA ALA A 73 -9.25 -17.81 17.94
C ALA A 73 -9.54 -18.59 16.65
N ALA A 74 -10.39 -19.63 16.72
CA ALA A 74 -10.92 -20.32 15.54
C ALA A 74 -11.92 -19.45 14.75
N GLN A 75 -12.62 -18.52 15.40
CA GLN A 75 -13.47 -17.51 14.76
C GLN A 75 -12.65 -16.35 14.17
N LEU A 76 -11.51 -15.98 14.75
CA LEU A 76 -10.54 -15.00 14.23
C LEU A 76 -9.82 -15.48 12.96
N THR A 77 -9.84 -16.78 12.68
CA THR A 77 -9.36 -17.37 11.43
C THR A 77 -10.45 -17.54 10.37
N ASN A 78 -11.73 -17.42 10.75
CA ASN A 78 -12.82 -17.22 9.80
C ASN A 78 -12.86 -15.75 9.38
N LYS A 79 -11.87 -15.32 8.60
CA LYS A 79 -12.05 -14.09 7.82
C LYS A 79 -13.20 -14.35 6.88
N GLU A 80 -14.33 -13.67 7.09
CA GLU A 80 -15.46 -13.74 6.17
C GLU A 80 -14.96 -13.28 4.81
N GLU A 81 -14.72 -14.21 3.89
CA GLU A 81 -14.35 -13.88 2.53
C GLU A 81 -15.60 -13.71 1.68
N ILE A 82 -15.60 -12.70 0.81
CA ILE A 82 -16.66 -12.52 -0.17
C ILE A 82 -16.08 -12.64 -1.58
N ILE A 83 -16.90 -13.14 -2.50
CA ILE A 83 -16.54 -13.23 -3.92
C ILE A 83 -17.10 -12.00 -4.63
N ILE A 84 -16.25 -11.32 -5.40
CA ILE A 84 -16.64 -10.21 -6.28
C ILE A 84 -16.31 -10.54 -7.72
N ASP A 85 -17.13 -10.06 -8.66
CA ASP A 85 -16.83 -10.13 -10.08
C ASP A 85 -15.93 -8.96 -10.50
N THR A 86 -14.91 -9.24 -11.31
CA THR A 86 -14.01 -8.22 -11.86
C THR A 86 -13.73 -8.50 -13.34
N ARG A 87 -13.04 -7.58 -14.02
CA ARG A 87 -12.54 -7.81 -15.38
C ARG A 87 -11.48 -8.93 -15.48
N LEU A 88 -10.89 -9.32 -14.35
CA LEU A 88 -9.94 -10.44 -14.26
C LEU A 88 -10.62 -11.77 -13.88
N GLY A 89 -11.95 -11.78 -13.77
CA GLY A 89 -12.72 -12.90 -13.25
C GLY A 89 -13.12 -12.70 -11.79
N GLN A 90 -13.61 -13.77 -11.17
CA GLN A 90 -14.03 -13.76 -9.78
C GLN A 90 -12.81 -13.65 -8.86
N GLN A 91 -12.91 -12.81 -7.84
CA GLN A 91 -11.87 -12.57 -6.87
C GLN A 91 -12.44 -12.75 -5.47
N THR A 92 -11.75 -13.54 -4.67
CA THR A 92 -12.04 -13.69 -3.24
C THR A 92 -11.36 -12.58 -2.48
N ILE A 93 -12.12 -11.85 -1.67
CA ILE A 93 -11.61 -10.69 -0.94
C ILE A 93 -12.03 -10.73 0.53
N GLU A 94 -11.21 -10.11 1.37
CA GLU A 94 -11.52 -9.84 2.77
C GLU A 94 -12.25 -8.48 2.86
N PRO A 95 -13.52 -8.42 3.30
CA PRO A 95 -14.31 -7.20 3.42
C PRO A 95 -13.65 -6.12 4.28
N GLU A 96 -12.86 -6.50 5.29
CA GLU A 96 -12.07 -5.60 6.13
C GLU A 96 -10.99 -4.82 5.34
N LYS A 97 -10.61 -5.30 4.15
CA LYS A 97 -9.67 -4.61 3.25
C LYS A 97 -10.38 -3.61 2.31
N ILE A 98 -11.71 -3.51 2.36
CA ILE A 98 -12.46 -2.53 1.56
C ILE A 98 -12.14 -1.12 2.09
N ILE A 99 -11.80 -0.24 1.16
CA ILE A 99 -11.51 1.16 1.38
C ILE A 99 -12.75 1.97 1.00
N ASN A 100 -13.19 2.82 1.92
CA ASN A 100 -14.26 3.77 1.70
C ASN A 100 -13.70 5.07 1.12
N PHE A 101 -14.29 5.53 0.02
CA PHE A 101 -14.02 6.79 -0.65
C PHE A 101 -15.27 7.67 -0.50
N PRO A 102 -15.37 8.51 0.55
CA PRO A 102 -16.60 9.28 0.83
C PRO A 102 -17.05 10.16 -0.34
N GLN A 103 -16.10 10.67 -1.12
CA GLN A 103 -16.34 11.51 -2.30
C GLN A 103 -16.28 10.73 -3.62
N GLY A 104 -16.11 9.40 -3.54
CA GLY A 104 -15.77 8.55 -4.68
C GLY A 104 -14.46 8.94 -5.34
N LEU A 105 -14.36 8.64 -6.64
CA LEU A 105 -13.27 9.09 -7.51
C LEU A 105 -13.83 10.11 -8.51
N ILE A 106 -12.97 10.98 -9.04
CA ILE A 106 -13.39 11.97 -10.05
C ILE A 106 -13.89 11.24 -11.30
N GLY A 107 -15.11 11.59 -11.74
CA GLY A 107 -15.83 10.90 -12.81
C GLY A 107 -16.55 9.62 -12.39
N PHE A 108 -16.41 9.20 -11.12
CA PHE A 108 -17.07 8.05 -10.51
C PHE A 108 -17.50 8.39 -9.07
N GLU A 109 -18.10 9.55 -8.86
CA GLU A 109 -18.42 10.11 -7.54
C GLU A 109 -19.43 9.25 -6.77
N ASN A 110 -20.26 8.48 -7.50
CA ASN A 110 -21.23 7.55 -6.93
C ASN A 110 -20.62 6.19 -6.54
N LYS A 111 -19.33 5.96 -6.79
CA LYS A 111 -18.62 4.74 -6.44
C LYS A 111 -17.75 5.02 -5.22
N GLN A 112 -18.11 4.44 -4.08
CA GLN A 112 -17.50 4.77 -2.79
C GLN A 112 -16.74 3.61 -2.15
N LYS A 113 -16.84 2.38 -2.67
CA LYS A 113 -16.17 1.22 -2.09
C LYS A 113 -15.21 0.61 -3.09
N PHE A 114 -13.95 0.55 -2.71
CA PHE A 114 -12.89 -0.01 -3.53
C PHE A 114 -12.01 -0.97 -2.75
N ILE A 115 -11.30 -1.83 -3.46
CA ILE A 115 -10.29 -2.71 -2.90
C ILE A 115 -9.05 -2.71 -3.79
N LEU A 116 -7.89 -2.92 -3.19
CA LEU A 116 -6.63 -3.09 -3.90
C LEU A 116 -6.39 -4.58 -4.19
N LEU A 117 -6.34 -4.94 -5.47
CA LEU A 117 -6.06 -6.30 -5.95
C LEU A 117 -4.68 -6.35 -6.59
N GLN A 118 -3.80 -7.22 -6.10
CA GLN A 118 -2.50 -7.43 -6.72
C GLN A 118 -2.66 -8.32 -7.96
N ILE A 119 -2.00 -7.95 -9.06
CA ILE A 119 -2.03 -8.75 -10.29
C ILE A 119 -1.09 -9.97 -10.16
N GLN A 120 0.08 -9.77 -9.54
CA GLN A 120 1.08 -10.80 -9.25
C GLN A 120 1.81 -10.45 -7.95
N PRO A 121 2.34 -11.45 -7.21
CA PRO A 121 3.21 -11.19 -6.07
C PRO A 121 4.38 -10.27 -6.46
N ALA A 122 4.71 -9.30 -5.60
CA ALA A 122 5.78 -8.30 -5.80
C ALA A 122 5.64 -7.38 -7.05
N SER A 123 4.50 -7.41 -7.76
CA SER A 123 4.22 -6.47 -8.85
C SER A 123 4.03 -5.05 -8.32
N PRO A 124 4.66 -4.01 -8.92
CA PRO A 124 4.39 -2.62 -8.59
C PRO A 124 3.00 -2.16 -9.07
N PHE A 125 2.34 -2.97 -9.92
CA PHE A 125 1.03 -2.70 -10.48
C PHE A 125 -0.08 -3.37 -9.66
N ILE A 126 -1.04 -2.55 -9.25
CA ILE A 126 -2.18 -2.92 -8.40
C ILE A 126 -3.44 -2.45 -9.10
N ILE A 127 -4.55 -3.16 -8.95
CA ILE A 127 -5.86 -2.72 -9.42
C ILE A 127 -6.65 -2.15 -8.26
N LEU A 128 -7.05 -0.88 -8.36
CA LEU A 128 -8.07 -0.30 -7.51
C LEU A 128 -9.44 -0.65 -8.10
N GLN A 129 -10.05 -1.70 -7.57
CA GLN A 129 -11.28 -2.31 -8.05
C GLN A 129 -12.49 -1.79 -7.27
N SER A 130 -13.52 -1.29 -7.97
CA SER A 130 -14.81 -0.94 -7.34
C SER A 130 -15.55 -2.22 -6.94
N ILE A 131 -16.11 -2.23 -5.73
CA ILE A 131 -16.88 -3.35 -5.20
C ILE A 131 -18.23 -3.50 -5.91
N ASP A 132 -18.83 -2.38 -6.31
CA ASP A 132 -20.18 -2.29 -6.86
C ASP A 132 -20.19 -2.10 -8.39
N ASN A 133 -19.04 -2.17 -9.04
CA ASN A 133 -18.93 -2.14 -10.50
C ASN A 133 -17.78 -3.04 -11.00
N PRO A 134 -18.09 -4.27 -11.46
CA PRO A 134 -17.11 -5.22 -11.99
C PRO A 134 -16.24 -4.70 -13.14
N LYS A 135 -16.74 -3.69 -13.88
CA LYS A 135 -16.03 -3.11 -15.04
C LYS A 135 -15.10 -1.96 -14.65
N LEU A 136 -15.22 -1.42 -13.45
CA LEU A 136 -14.42 -0.31 -12.94
C LEU A 136 -13.26 -0.84 -12.09
N GLY A 137 -12.12 -1.06 -12.74
CA GLY A 137 -10.84 -1.31 -12.11
C GLY A 137 -9.81 -0.37 -12.70
N LEU A 138 -9.18 0.45 -11.86
CA LEU A 138 -8.12 1.37 -12.28
C LEU A 138 -6.77 0.74 -11.99
N LEU A 139 -5.88 0.75 -12.97
CA LEU A 139 -4.51 0.35 -12.75
C LEU A 139 -3.79 1.47 -12.01
N VAL A 140 -3.23 1.15 -10.85
CA VAL A 140 -2.54 2.09 -9.97
C VAL A 140 -1.18 1.53 -9.57
N ALA A 141 -0.28 2.42 -9.17
CA ALA A 141 1.04 2.03 -8.68
C ALA A 141 1.56 3.01 -7.63
N ASP A 142 2.53 2.56 -6.83
CA ASP A 142 3.34 3.44 -5.99
C ASP A 142 4.23 4.30 -6.90
N PRO A 143 4.05 5.65 -6.94
CA PRO A 143 4.86 6.52 -7.78
C PRO A 143 6.35 6.41 -7.44
N TYR A 144 6.72 6.16 -6.17
CA TYR A 144 8.11 6.09 -5.71
C TYR A 144 8.84 4.82 -6.17
N SER A 145 8.16 3.92 -6.88
CA SER A 145 8.81 2.82 -7.60
C SER A 145 9.36 3.25 -8.97
N PHE A 146 8.93 4.40 -9.49
CA PHE A 146 9.28 4.89 -10.83
C PHE A 146 9.97 6.25 -10.81
N ILE A 147 9.63 7.10 -9.84
CA ILE A 147 10.20 8.44 -9.71
C ILE A 147 10.82 8.67 -8.34
N LYS A 148 11.95 9.39 -8.34
CA LYS A 148 12.72 9.67 -7.12
C LYS A 148 12.06 10.74 -6.24
N HIS A 149 11.37 11.71 -6.84
CA HIS A 149 10.81 12.84 -6.12
C HIS A 149 9.37 13.08 -6.59
N TYR A 150 8.44 12.94 -5.66
CA TYR A 150 7.04 13.26 -5.87
C TYR A 150 6.45 13.75 -4.56
N THR A 151 6.01 15.00 -4.55
CA THR A 151 5.44 15.64 -3.36
C THR A 151 3.95 15.80 -3.56
N VAL A 152 3.18 15.30 -2.62
CA VAL A 152 1.74 15.52 -2.55
C VAL A 152 1.48 16.55 -1.47
N GLN A 153 0.65 17.54 -1.80
CA GLN A 153 0.17 18.54 -0.85
C GLN A 153 -1.28 18.23 -0.49
N LEU A 154 -1.59 18.32 0.81
CA LEU A 154 -2.95 18.25 1.32
C LEU A 154 -3.33 19.57 1.99
N ASN A 155 -4.53 20.04 1.70
CA ASN A 155 -5.19 21.09 2.48
C ASN A 155 -5.85 20.52 3.75
N ASP A 156 -6.29 21.40 4.64
CA ASP A 156 -6.86 21.00 5.93
C ASP A 156 -8.13 20.15 5.80
N THR A 157 -8.92 20.37 4.74
CA THR A 157 -10.15 19.60 4.49
C THR A 157 -9.81 18.16 4.09
N GLU A 158 -8.82 17.97 3.23
CA GLU A 158 -8.34 16.66 2.80
C GLU A 158 -7.72 15.88 3.96
N LYS A 159 -6.91 16.54 4.79
CA LYS A 159 -6.36 15.94 6.03
C LYS A 159 -7.46 15.51 6.98
N THR A 160 -8.51 16.32 7.12
CA THR A 160 -9.66 16.00 7.97
C THR A 160 -10.41 14.77 7.44
N ILE A 161 -10.64 14.68 6.12
CA ILE A 161 -11.29 13.52 5.50
C ILE A 161 -10.44 12.26 5.69
N LEU A 162 -9.14 12.35 5.38
CA LEU A 162 -8.19 11.24 5.47
C LEU A 162 -7.81 10.90 6.91
N GLN A 163 -8.15 11.76 7.88
CA GLN A 163 -7.82 11.64 9.30
C GLN A 163 -6.33 11.41 9.54
N SER A 164 -5.48 12.03 8.72
CA SER A 164 -4.04 11.81 8.76
C SER A 164 -3.27 12.88 7.98
N GLU A 165 -1.96 12.88 8.18
CA GLU A 165 -0.99 13.68 7.45
C GLU A 165 -0.35 12.85 6.33
N VAL A 166 0.09 13.51 5.25
CA VAL A 166 0.60 12.87 4.01
C VAL A 166 1.56 11.71 4.28
N HIS A 167 2.55 11.91 5.16
CA HIS A 167 3.60 10.92 5.45
C HIS A 167 3.12 9.60 6.06
N ASN A 168 1.89 9.54 6.56
CA ASN A 168 1.28 8.34 7.16
C ASN A 168 0.28 7.67 6.19
N LEU A 169 0.16 8.17 4.97
CA LEU A 169 -0.79 7.69 3.97
C LEU A 169 -0.07 6.89 2.90
N ALA A 170 -0.74 5.86 2.39
CA ALA A 170 -0.33 5.27 1.13
C ALA A 170 -0.64 6.25 0.00
N ILE A 171 0.32 6.41 -0.92
CA ILE A 171 0.18 7.24 -2.10
C ILE A 171 0.22 6.31 -3.31
N LEU A 172 -0.84 6.38 -4.12
CA LEU A 172 -0.95 5.64 -5.38
C LEU A 172 -1.26 6.63 -6.49
N VAL A 173 -0.77 6.37 -7.69
CA VAL A 173 -1.08 7.14 -8.89
C VAL A 173 -1.70 6.23 -9.94
N THR A 174 -2.64 6.77 -10.72
CA THR A 174 -3.26 6.00 -11.81
C THR A 174 -2.29 5.85 -12.97
N MET A 175 -2.37 4.72 -13.65
CA MET A 175 -1.56 4.39 -14.81
C MET A 175 -2.43 4.17 -16.04
N THR A 176 -2.02 4.74 -17.17
CA THR A 176 -2.65 4.51 -18.47
C THR A 176 -1.71 3.71 -19.36
N ILE A 177 -2.18 2.59 -19.90
CA ILE A 177 -1.48 1.82 -20.95
C ILE A 177 -2.27 1.97 -22.26
N PRO A 178 -1.77 2.74 -23.25
CA PRO A 178 -2.45 2.88 -24.53
C PRO A 178 -2.54 1.55 -25.29
N LYS A 179 -3.69 1.29 -25.93
CA LYS A 179 -3.93 0.05 -26.67
C LYS A 179 -2.87 -0.15 -27.76
N GLY A 180 -2.20 -1.29 -27.73
CA GLY A 180 -1.16 -1.67 -28.70
C GLY A 180 0.14 -0.88 -28.58
N LYS A 181 0.31 -0.05 -27.55
CA LYS A 181 1.53 0.74 -27.31
C LYS A 181 1.91 0.70 -25.82
N PRO A 182 2.30 -0.48 -25.29
CA PRO A 182 2.67 -0.62 -23.88
C PRO A 182 3.87 0.26 -23.49
N ASP A 183 4.77 0.56 -24.43
CA ASP A 183 5.92 1.45 -24.22
C ASP A 183 5.53 2.92 -23.96
N LEU A 184 4.26 3.26 -24.22
CA LEU A 184 3.70 4.58 -23.88
C LEU A 184 2.90 4.55 -22.56
N ALA A 185 3.10 3.51 -21.75
CA ALA A 185 2.53 3.46 -20.40
C ALA A 185 3.00 4.68 -19.61
N ARG A 186 2.05 5.35 -18.94
CA ARG A 186 2.32 6.58 -18.21
C ARG A 186 1.56 6.64 -16.89
N LEU A 187 2.23 7.17 -15.87
CA LEU A 187 1.63 7.54 -14.59
C LEU A 187 0.97 8.91 -14.70
N ASN A 188 -0.13 9.11 -13.98
CA ASN A 188 -0.78 10.39 -13.82
C ASN A 188 -0.51 10.94 -12.40
N LEU A 189 0.30 11.99 -12.33
CA LEU A 189 0.74 12.60 -11.08
C LEU A 189 -0.20 13.72 -10.61
N THR A 190 -1.20 14.13 -11.39
CA THR A 190 -2.10 15.23 -11.03
C THR A 190 -3.26 14.80 -10.16
N GLY A 191 -3.56 13.50 -10.07
CA GLY A 191 -4.66 12.98 -9.27
C GLY A 191 -4.26 11.76 -8.46
N PRO A 192 -3.29 11.89 -7.53
CA PRO A 192 -2.93 10.81 -6.61
C PRO A 192 -4.13 10.37 -5.79
N ILE A 193 -4.12 9.09 -5.45
CA ILE A 193 -5.06 8.42 -4.58
C ILE A 193 -4.34 8.17 -3.27
N LEU A 194 -4.85 8.77 -2.20
CA LEU A 194 -4.31 8.66 -0.86
C LEU A 194 -5.20 7.74 -0.05
N ILE A 195 -4.58 6.82 0.69
CA ILE A 195 -5.29 5.81 1.49
C ILE A 195 -4.73 5.83 2.91
N ASN A 196 -5.62 6.06 3.87
CA ASN A 196 -5.35 5.78 5.26
C ASN A 196 -5.72 4.31 5.54
N TYR A 197 -4.70 3.47 5.78
CA TYR A 197 -4.93 2.06 6.06
C TYR A 197 -5.51 1.79 7.45
N ASP A 198 -5.32 2.69 8.41
CA ASP A 198 -5.89 2.51 9.75
C ASP A 198 -7.40 2.71 9.71
N THR A 199 -7.86 3.79 9.07
CA THR A 199 -9.28 4.16 9.03
C THR A 199 -10.01 3.61 7.79
N LYS A 200 -9.28 2.99 6.86
CA LYS A 200 -9.78 2.52 5.55
C LYS A 200 -10.46 3.62 4.74
N ILE A 201 -9.98 4.87 4.86
CA ILE A 201 -10.47 6.00 4.07
C ILE A 201 -9.53 6.29 2.92
N GLY A 202 -10.10 6.38 1.72
CA GLY A 202 -9.42 6.79 0.50
C GLY A 202 -9.92 8.14 -0.01
N LEU A 203 -9.04 8.91 -0.65
CA LEU A 203 -9.39 10.16 -1.32
C LEU A 203 -8.53 10.35 -2.56
N GLN A 204 -9.13 10.77 -3.68
CA GLN A 204 -8.38 11.27 -4.83
C GLN A 204 -8.14 12.77 -4.64
N VAL A 205 -6.88 13.20 -4.69
CA VAL A 205 -6.48 14.57 -4.33
C VAL A 205 -5.84 15.28 -5.52
N PRO A 206 -6.59 16.08 -6.28
CA PRO A 206 -6.05 16.86 -7.39
C PRO A 206 -4.90 17.77 -6.98
N GLN A 207 -3.78 17.69 -7.70
CA GLN A 207 -2.61 18.54 -7.53
C GLN A 207 -2.62 19.62 -8.61
N THR A 208 -2.68 20.88 -8.21
CA THR A 208 -2.74 22.05 -9.11
C THR A 208 -1.36 22.66 -9.38
N ASN A 209 -0.43 22.53 -8.44
CA ASN A 209 0.93 23.08 -8.52
C ASN A 209 1.95 21.95 -8.44
N LEU A 210 2.08 21.17 -9.51
CA LEU A 210 3.17 20.21 -9.62
C LEU A 210 4.46 20.96 -10.01
N GLU A 211 5.51 20.80 -9.22
CA GLU A 211 6.87 21.21 -9.59
C GLU A 211 7.45 20.34 -10.74
N THR A 212 6.74 19.27 -11.11
CA THR A 212 7.12 18.26 -12.10
C THR A 212 6.07 18.14 -13.19
N THR A 213 6.32 17.29 -14.19
CA THR A 213 5.35 17.02 -15.27
C THR A 213 4.09 16.34 -14.73
N SER A 214 2.94 16.60 -15.34
CA SER A 214 1.68 15.93 -14.98
C SER A 214 1.70 14.42 -15.19
N HIS A 215 2.60 13.94 -16.05
CA HIS A 215 2.73 12.54 -16.39
C HIS A 215 4.19 12.11 -16.49
N VAL A 216 4.44 10.84 -16.19
CA VAL A 216 5.74 10.20 -16.33
C VAL A 216 5.57 8.92 -17.13
N TYR A 217 6.36 8.76 -18.19
CA TYR A 217 6.39 7.52 -18.98
C TYR A 217 7.19 6.46 -18.24
N LEU A 218 6.72 5.21 -18.30
CA LEU A 218 7.41 4.10 -17.66
C LEU A 218 8.60 3.57 -18.48
N TYR A 219 8.59 3.83 -19.79
CA TYR A 219 9.65 3.46 -20.70
C TYR A 219 10.32 4.72 -21.23
N HIS A 220 11.64 4.77 -21.11
CA HIS A 220 12.48 5.81 -21.69
C HIS A 220 13.32 5.18 -22.82
N PRO A 221 13.14 5.60 -24.08
CA PRO A 221 13.95 5.09 -25.18
C PRO A 221 15.44 5.33 -24.91
N GLY A 222 16.22 4.25 -24.78
CA GLY A 222 17.67 4.32 -24.55
C GLY A 222 18.12 4.16 -23.08
N GLU A 223 17.21 4.05 -22.12
CA GLU A 223 17.54 3.61 -20.76
C GLU A 223 17.28 2.10 -20.65
N GLU A 224 18.27 1.33 -20.21
CA GLU A 224 18.06 -0.10 -19.96
C GLU A 224 16.96 -0.27 -18.89
N PRO A 225 16.04 -1.23 -19.07
CA PRO A 225 15.05 -1.52 -18.04
C PRO A 225 15.79 -1.84 -16.75
N ILE A 226 15.42 -1.17 -15.66
CA ILE A 226 15.89 -1.50 -14.31
C ILE A 226 15.25 -2.84 -13.93
N LEU A 227 15.82 -3.92 -14.48
CA LEU A 227 15.63 -5.27 -14.00
C LEU A 227 16.38 -5.33 -12.67
N ASN A 228 15.67 -5.11 -11.58
CA ASN A 228 16.16 -5.50 -10.26
C ASN A 228 16.41 -7.03 -10.33
N LYS A 229 17.68 -7.41 -10.45
CA LYS A 229 18.16 -8.77 -10.21
C LYS A 229 18.10 -9.09 -8.73
#